data_AF-A0A0F8XVG9-F1
#
_entry.id   AF-A0A0F8XVG9-F1
#
_cell.length_a   1.000
_cell.length_b   1.000
_cell.length_c   1.000
_cell.angle_alpha   90.00
_cell.angle_beta   90.00
_cell.angle_gamma   90.00
#
_symmetry.space_group_name_H-M   'P 1'
#
loop_
_entity.id
_entity.type
_entity.pdbx_description
1 polymer ?
#
loop_
_entity_poly.entity_id
_entity_poly.type
_entity_poly.pdbx_seq_one_letter_code
_entity_poly.pdbx_strand_id
1 'polypeptide(L)'
;NGSLRRMEPEVELRYYQVAQRHRFHPGVAGYAPDIKVKGTEVSIDWTKYDSRLSRYFNGEAFTDKHGYWGPGYGTAIPHIQLPFNCNKKDRKSGWPIASENFRLTPDGEKVWLETCRQFKEHFDADATWRKVRKVVFLGGLDESYNQEAYDAMIYFCKLTRKGLGKDWFQYRIDGGYNSPAMRQLYKYVDLWVCHTAGWHQPKMLNFRGKGVETWFYGPMVYERQANSGCGSNTFTDLDLLVNRGIGWVAWKHRSGYCQFEFDFYMWRVPERRNRPTKAWDKRWTEAQNCRYGKKPNEFNGSGLLIYRGELMGKPGHPIAGVRLKAQRRGIQDYEYFWLLREAGKGDQADELVNSIVLVPPFGAENYRNPNIWKHDPEQWEAMRIKA
;
A
#
# COMPACT_ATOMS: atom_id res chain seq x y z
N ASN A 1 1.78 -3.63 4.60
CA ASN A 1 2.49 -4.74 5.27
C ASN A 1 2.29 -4.71 6.81
N GLY A 2 1.55 -5.66 7.37
CA GLY A 2 1.22 -5.70 8.81
C GLY A 2 2.29 -6.31 9.73
N SER A 3 3.46 -6.71 9.20
CA SER A 3 4.58 -7.18 10.03
C SER A 3 5.21 -6.04 10.85
N LEU A 4 5.32 -4.84 10.27
CA LEU A 4 5.99 -3.69 10.89
C LEU A 4 5.41 -3.31 12.26
N ARG A 5 4.08 -3.26 12.41
CA ARG A 5 3.44 -2.89 13.69
C ARG A 5 3.77 -3.83 14.87
N ARG A 6 4.31 -5.02 14.58
CA ARG A 6 4.72 -6.03 15.58
C ARG A 6 6.23 -6.10 15.77
N MET A 7 7.00 -5.30 15.03
CA MET A 7 8.44 -5.19 15.22
C MET A 7 8.73 -4.25 16.39
N GLU A 8 9.88 -4.49 17.03
CA GLU A 8 10.49 -3.52 17.92
C GLU A 8 10.74 -2.19 17.19
N PRO A 9 10.55 -1.03 17.84
CA PRO A 9 10.63 0.28 17.19
C PRO A 9 11.91 0.50 16.37
N GLU A 10 13.05 0.01 16.87
CA GLU A 10 14.35 0.23 16.23
C GLU A 10 14.55 -0.68 15.01
N VAL A 11 13.90 -1.84 14.97
CA VAL A 11 13.86 -2.68 13.78
C VAL A 11 12.91 -2.07 12.75
N GLU A 12 11.73 -1.62 13.18
CA GLU A 12 10.76 -0.92 12.34
C GLU A 12 11.39 0.31 11.66
N LEU A 13 12.11 1.14 12.41
CA LEU A 13 12.81 2.31 11.89
C LEU A 13 13.74 1.96 10.74
N ARG A 14 14.54 0.88 10.87
CA ARG A 14 15.44 0.43 9.80
C ARG A 14 14.68 0.01 8.55
N TYR A 15 13.48 -0.57 8.69
CA TYR A 15 12.63 -0.90 7.56
C TYR A 15 12.10 0.34 6.85
N TYR A 16 11.64 1.35 7.59
CA TYR A 16 11.25 2.64 7.00
C TYR A 16 12.42 3.30 6.28
N GLN A 17 13.62 3.28 6.86
CA GLN A 17 14.82 3.84 6.24
C GLN A 17 15.22 3.09 4.95
N VAL A 18 15.15 1.76 4.93
CA VAL A 18 15.34 0.99 3.70
C VAL A 18 14.27 1.35 2.67
N ALA A 19 13.01 1.51 3.10
CA ALA A 19 11.93 1.88 2.20
C ALA A 19 12.14 3.25 1.56
N GLN A 20 12.51 4.26 2.37
CA GLN A 20 12.84 5.61 1.94
C GLN A 20 13.99 5.60 0.91
N ARG A 21 15.07 4.88 1.18
CA ARG A 21 16.21 4.72 0.23
C ARG A 21 15.81 4.04 -1.07
N HIS A 22 14.73 3.27 -1.08
CA HIS A 22 14.21 2.57 -2.27
C HIS A 22 12.94 3.21 -2.83
N ARG A 23 12.65 4.46 -2.44
CA ARG A 23 11.57 5.28 -3.01
C ARG A 23 10.18 4.66 -2.88
N PHE A 24 9.95 3.92 -1.80
CA PHE A 24 8.61 3.45 -1.46
C PHE A 24 8.30 3.75 0.01
N HIS A 25 7.02 3.81 0.33
CA HIS A 25 6.53 4.12 1.66
C HIS A 25 5.74 2.93 2.24
N PRO A 26 6.06 2.44 3.45
CA PRO A 26 5.27 1.41 4.11
C PRO A 26 3.89 1.93 4.57
N GLY A 27 2.83 1.62 3.80
CA GLY A 27 1.45 1.83 4.22
C GLY A 27 0.99 0.75 5.22
N VAL A 28 1.20 0.98 6.52
CA VAL A 28 0.85 0.02 7.57
C VAL A 28 -0.54 0.32 8.12
N ALA A 29 -1.47 -0.61 7.91
CA ALA A 29 -2.79 -0.55 8.52
C ALA A 29 -2.72 -0.87 10.02
N GLY A 30 -3.48 -0.10 10.82
CA GLY A 30 -3.76 -0.42 12.21
C GLY A 30 -2.68 -0.02 13.22
N TYR A 31 -1.87 0.99 12.91
CA TYR A 31 -1.28 1.79 13.99
C TYR A 31 -2.40 2.52 14.71
N ALA A 32 -2.72 2.08 15.92
CA ALA A 32 -3.79 2.61 16.73
C ALA A 32 -3.24 3.02 18.11
N PRO A 33 -3.61 4.20 18.64
CA PRO A 33 -3.39 4.53 20.04
C PRO A 33 -4.27 3.64 20.93
N ASP A 34 -3.90 3.55 22.21
CA ASP A 34 -4.73 2.90 23.20
C ASP A 34 -6.00 3.74 23.42
N ILE A 35 -7.17 3.10 23.46
CA ILE A 35 -8.46 3.79 23.53
C ILE A 35 -9.34 3.14 24.62
N LYS A 36 -10.02 3.99 25.40
CA LYS A 36 -11.03 3.60 26.38
C LYS A 36 -12.35 4.25 26.00
N VAL A 37 -13.41 3.44 25.98
CA VAL A 37 -14.78 3.89 25.66
C VAL A 37 -15.69 3.52 26.82
N LYS A 38 -16.37 4.50 27.41
CA LYS A 38 -17.37 4.31 28.48
C LYS A 38 -18.68 4.95 28.06
N GLY A 39 -19.64 4.13 27.61
CA GLY A 39 -20.84 4.64 26.95
C GLY A 39 -20.47 5.32 25.63
N THR A 40 -20.65 6.65 25.57
CA THR A 40 -20.26 7.48 24.41
C THR A 40 -19.01 8.32 24.66
N GLU A 41 -18.48 8.30 25.88
CA GLU A 41 -17.26 9.00 26.24
C GLU A 41 -16.03 8.24 25.72
N VAL A 42 -15.12 8.97 25.08
CA VAL A 42 -13.90 8.43 24.48
C VAL A 42 -12.68 9.09 25.11
N SER A 43 -11.72 8.27 25.54
CA SER A 43 -10.40 8.74 25.98
C SER A 43 -9.32 7.99 25.21
N ILE A 44 -8.45 8.74 24.53
CA ILE A 44 -7.32 8.21 23.77
C ILE A 44 -6.02 8.50 24.50
N ASP A 45 -5.21 7.46 24.72
CA ASP A 45 -3.85 7.57 25.22
C ASP A 45 -2.86 7.54 24.04
N TRP A 46 -2.27 8.71 23.77
CA TRP A 46 -1.33 8.93 22.68
C TRP A 46 0.11 8.52 23.00
N THR A 47 0.43 8.21 24.26
CA THR A 47 1.81 8.05 24.75
C THR A 47 2.62 7.06 23.90
N LYS A 48 2.09 5.85 23.70
CA LYS A 48 2.77 4.82 22.89
C LYS A 48 2.73 5.14 21.39
N TYR A 49 1.66 5.77 20.93
CA TYR A 49 1.47 6.12 19.52
C TYR A 49 2.51 7.17 19.10
N ASP A 50 2.64 8.24 19.87
CA ASP A 50 3.55 9.35 19.59
C ASP A 50 5.01 8.95 19.78
N SER A 51 5.33 8.22 20.86
CA SER A 51 6.68 7.69 21.09
C SER A 51 7.17 6.81 19.94
N ARG A 52 6.25 6.05 19.33
CA ARG A 52 6.57 5.20 18.18
C ARG A 52 6.65 5.99 16.88
N LEU A 53 5.67 6.86 16.59
CA LEU A 53 5.41 7.32 15.22
C LEU A 53 5.77 8.78 14.93
N SER A 54 5.86 9.65 15.94
CA SER A 54 6.13 11.09 15.77
C SER A 54 7.32 11.38 14.86
N ARG A 55 8.43 10.63 15.06
CA ARG A 55 9.66 10.72 14.25
C ARG A 55 9.45 10.51 12.75
N TYR A 56 8.41 9.78 12.34
CA TYR A 56 8.08 9.58 10.92
C TYR A 56 7.27 10.76 10.37
N PHE A 57 6.44 11.40 11.19
CA PHE A 57 5.56 12.50 10.78
C PHE A 57 6.29 13.84 10.68
N ASN A 58 7.36 14.03 11.44
CA ASN A 58 8.20 15.23 11.38
C ASN A 58 9.45 15.04 10.51
N GLY A 59 9.73 13.82 10.03
CA GLY A 59 10.88 13.49 9.18
C GLY A 59 12.17 13.16 9.92
N GLU A 60 12.19 13.23 11.25
CA GLU A 60 13.37 12.99 12.08
C GLU A 60 13.94 11.57 11.88
N ALA A 61 13.06 10.57 11.64
CA ALA A 61 13.44 9.19 11.34
C ALA A 61 14.42 9.07 10.14
N PHE A 62 14.45 10.08 9.28
CA PHE A 62 15.27 10.15 8.07
C PHE A 62 16.38 11.19 8.20
N THR A 63 17.01 11.29 9.37
CA THR A 63 18.18 12.15 9.63
C THR A 63 19.37 11.35 10.17
N ASP A 64 20.55 11.98 10.18
CA ASP A 64 21.78 11.43 10.75
C ASP A 64 21.64 11.08 12.25
N LYS A 65 20.83 11.83 13.00
CA LYS A 65 20.42 11.53 14.39
C LYS A 65 19.90 10.10 14.57
N HIS A 66 19.25 9.55 13.54
CA HIS A 66 18.71 8.18 13.52
C HIS A 66 19.50 7.25 12.58
N GLY A 67 20.72 7.62 12.19
CA GLY A 67 21.58 6.83 11.31
C GLY A 67 21.12 6.79 9.84
N TYR A 68 20.26 7.73 9.44
CA TYR A 68 19.81 7.83 8.06
C TYR A 68 20.74 8.69 7.21
N TRP A 69 20.89 8.25 5.97
CA TRP A 69 21.45 9.03 4.87
C TRP A 69 20.77 8.53 3.58
N GLY A 70 20.54 9.44 2.64
CA GLY A 70 19.95 9.11 1.34
C GLY A 70 18.83 10.07 0.91
N PRO A 71 18.08 9.70 -0.14
CA PRO A 71 17.00 10.53 -0.69
C PRO A 71 15.90 10.85 0.32
N GLY A 72 15.36 12.07 0.28
CA GLY A 72 14.32 12.50 1.22
C GLY A 72 14.84 12.60 2.66
N TYR A 73 16.08 13.04 2.82
CA TYR A 73 16.65 13.37 4.12
C TYR A 73 15.78 14.41 4.84
N GLY A 74 15.42 14.15 6.10
CA GLY A 74 14.60 15.03 6.93
C GLY A 74 13.16 15.21 6.45
N THR A 75 12.69 14.46 5.45
CA THR A 75 11.31 14.59 4.96
C THR A 75 10.39 13.62 5.68
N ALA A 76 9.23 14.10 6.12
CA ALA A 76 8.17 13.26 6.69
C ALA A 76 7.72 12.16 5.72
N ILE A 77 7.12 11.10 6.26
CA ILE A 77 6.43 10.11 5.43
C ILE A 77 5.32 10.78 4.59
N PRO A 78 5.09 10.33 3.34
CA PRO A 78 4.13 10.98 2.46
C PRO A 78 2.68 10.78 2.91
N HIS A 79 2.35 9.64 3.53
CA HIS A 79 1.00 9.37 4.04
C HIS A 79 1.00 8.44 5.25
N ILE A 80 -0.15 8.35 5.91
CA ILE A 80 -0.45 7.35 6.94
C ILE A 80 -1.85 6.76 6.72
N GLN A 81 -2.01 5.47 6.99
CA GLN A 81 -3.32 4.84 7.12
C GLN A 81 -3.84 5.01 8.56
N LEU A 82 -4.95 5.71 8.71
CA LEU A 82 -5.60 5.88 10.01
C LEU A 82 -6.23 4.55 10.46
N PRO A 83 -6.34 4.31 11.78
CA PRO A 83 -6.76 3.01 12.31
C PRO A 83 -8.27 2.72 12.18
N PHE A 84 -9.07 3.66 11.70
CA PHE A 84 -10.51 3.48 11.46
C PHE A 84 -10.79 2.23 10.63
N ASN A 85 -11.62 1.34 11.17
CA ASN A 85 -11.93 0.09 10.53
C ASN A 85 -13.29 -0.47 10.96
N CYS A 86 -13.81 -1.42 10.18
CA CYS A 86 -14.89 -2.30 10.57
C CYS A 86 -14.46 -3.77 10.40
N ASN A 87 -15.28 -4.71 10.85
CA ASN A 87 -15.03 -6.14 10.79
C ASN A 87 -15.76 -6.70 9.57
N LYS A 88 -15.11 -7.64 8.88
CA LYS A 88 -15.64 -8.20 7.64
C LYS A 88 -16.93 -9.00 7.84
N LYS A 89 -17.11 -9.64 9.00
CA LYS A 89 -18.25 -10.54 9.26
C LYS A 89 -19.54 -9.79 9.54
N ASP A 90 -19.49 -8.82 10.45
CA ASP A 90 -20.67 -8.12 10.94
C ASP A 90 -20.77 -6.69 10.40
N ARG A 91 -19.68 -6.12 9.85
CA ARG A 91 -19.51 -4.70 9.46
C ARG A 91 -19.85 -3.73 10.59
N LYS A 92 -19.89 -4.29 11.79
CA LYS A 92 -20.40 -3.75 13.02
C LYS A 92 -19.46 -4.14 14.16
N SER A 93 -18.14 -4.15 13.97
CA SER A 93 -17.15 -4.22 15.03
C SER A 93 -15.83 -3.70 14.46
N GLY A 94 -14.92 -3.14 15.26
CA GLY A 94 -13.63 -2.66 14.73
C GLY A 94 -13.23 -1.31 15.30
N TRP A 95 -11.95 -0.98 15.23
CA TRP A 95 -11.40 0.24 15.81
C TRP A 95 -12.10 1.49 15.23
N PRO A 96 -12.57 2.45 16.05
CA PRO A 96 -12.25 2.66 17.47
C PRO A 96 -13.11 1.90 18.49
N ILE A 97 -14.07 1.09 18.04
CA ILE A 97 -15.11 0.53 18.90
C ILE A 97 -14.81 -0.96 19.16
N ALA A 98 -14.55 -1.32 20.42
CA ALA A 98 -14.24 -2.68 20.84
C ALA A 98 -15.41 -3.67 20.59
N SER A 99 -15.08 -4.93 20.30
CA SER A 99 -15.96 -5.91 19.65
C SER A 99 -17.09 -6.52 20.48
N GLU A 100 -17.22 -6.21 21.78
CA GLU A 100 -18.19 -6.92 22.64
C GLU A 100 -19.58 -6.28 22.70
N ASN A 101 -19.72 -5.00 22.35
CA ASN A 101 -21.01 -4.27 22.37
C ASN A 101 -21.29 -3.44 21.10
N PHE A 102 -20.61 -3.74 19.99
CA PHE A 102 -20.74 -2.94 18.78
C PHE A 102 -22.03 -3.28 18.02
N ARG A 103 -22.85 -2.25 17.79
CA ARG A 103 -23.74 -2.14 16.61
C ARG A 103 -23.58 -0.73 16.03
N LEU A 104 -23.84 -0.54 14.74
CA LEU A 104 -24.02 0.79 14.13
C LEU A 104 -25.26 1.45 14.76
N THR A 105 -25.12 1.90 16.01
CA THR A 105 -26.14 2.56 16.80
C THR A 105 -25.84 4.06 16.86
N PRO A 106 -26.83 4.88 17.24
CA PRO A 106 -26.58 6.30 17.51
C PRO A 106 -25.42 6.55 18.49
N ASP A 107 -25.22 5.66 19.47
CA ASP A 107 -24.12 5.78 20.42
C ASP A 107 -22.78 5.37 19.81
N GLY A 108 -22.75 4.33 18.98
CA GLY A 108 -21.56 3.97 18.20
C GLY A 108 -21.12 5.09 17.25
N GLU A 109 -22.08 5.78 16.62
CA GLU A 109 -21.80 6.97 15.81
C GLU A 109 -21.16 8.10 16.63
N LYS A 110 -21.66 8.38 17.84
CA LYS A 110 -21.07 9.38 18.73
C LYS A 110 -19.63 9.01 19.08
N VAL A 111 -19.35 7.76 19.42
CA VAL A 111 -17.98 7.27 19.70
C VAL A 111 -17.08 7.45 18.48
N TRP A 112 -17.54 7.09 17.28
CA TRP A 112 -16.78 7.27 16.05
C TRP A 112 -16.46 8.75 15.78
N LEU A 113 -17.47 9.63 15.90
CA LEU A 113 -17.33 11.06 15.66
C LEU A 113 -16.42 11.72 16.69
N GLU A 114 -16.55 11.35 17.96
CA GLU A 114 -15.69 11.85 19.03
C GLU A 114 -14.23 11.40 18.84
N THR A 115 -14.03 10.14 18.43
CA THR A 115 -12.70 9.65 18.06
C THR A 115 -12.13 10.45 16.87
N CYS A 116 -12.95 10.72 15.84
CA CYS A 116 -12.53 11.54 14.70
C CYS A 116 -12.10 12.93 15.17
N ARG A 117 -12.89 13.59 16.03
CA ARG A 117 -12.57 14.90 16.60
C ARG A 117 -11.21 14.89 17.31
N GLN A 118 -10.99 13.93 18.22
CA GLN A 118 -9.71 13.81 18.94
C GLN A 118 -8.52 13.53 18.01
N PHE A 119 -8.68 12.66 16.99
CA PHE A 119 -7.64 12.43 15.99
C PHE A 119 -7.30 13.67 15.19
N LYS A 120 -8.33 14.42 14.77
CA LYS A 120 -8.15 15.66 14.02
C LYS A 120 -7.41 16.69 14.85
N GLU A 121 -7.84 16.92 16.09
CA GLU A 121 -7.20 17.86 17.02
C GLU A 121 -5.74 17.48 17.30
N HIS A 122 -5.47 16.20 17.57
CA HIS A 122 -4.11 15.72 17.83
C HIS A 122 -3.15 15.99 16.66
N PHE A 123 -3.57 15.66 15.44
CA PHE A 123 -2.76 15.89 14.24
C PHE A 123 -2.71 17.37 13.80
N ASP A 124 -3.73 18.17 14.10
CA ASP A 124 -3.77 19.60 13.79
C ASP A 124 -2.93 20.42 14.78
N ALA A 125 -2.64 19.89 15.97
CA ALA A 125 -1.77 20.53 16.96
C ALA A 125 -0.29 20.64 16.50
N ASP A 126 0.15 19.81 15.55
CA ASP A 126 1.48 19.89 14.95
C ASP A 126 1.37 20.14 13.42
N ALA A 127 1.85 21.31 12.98
CA ALA A 127 1.82 21.71 11.58
C ALA A 127 2.62 20.79 10.64
N THR A 128 3.62 20.07 11.15
CA THR A 128 4.37 19.07 10.36
C THR A 128 3.53 17.82 10.16
N TRP A 129 2.81 17.38 11.19
CA TRP A 129 1.93 16.20 11.11
C TRP A 129 0.71 16.50 10.23
N ARG A 130 0.23 17.75 10.24
CA ARG A 130 -0.87 18.20 9.39
C ARG A 130 -0.61 17.96 7.90
N LYS A 131 0.65 18.06 7.45
CA LYS A 131 1.08 17.88 6.05
C LYS A 131 1.09 16.42 5.57
N VAL A 132 1.23 15.46 6.49
CA VAL A 132 1.16 14.03 6.14
C VAL A 132 -0.23 13.71 5.61
N ARG A 133 -0.33 13.11 4.41
CA ARG A 133 -1.63 12.71 3.82
C ARG A 133 -2.28 11.62 4.68
N LYS A 134 -3.52 11.83 5.11
CA LYS A 134 -4.28 10.83 5.88
C LYS A 134 -5.13 9.99 4.94
N VAL A 135 -5.04 8.68 5.08
CA VAL A 135 -5.84 7.72 4.30
C VAL A 135 -6.67 6.90 5.27
N VAL A 136 -7.98 6.80 5.01
CA VAL A 136 -8.87 5.87 5.70
C VAL A 136 -9.15 4.70 4.77
N PHE A 137 -8.80 3.51 5.21
CA PHE A 137 -9.05 2.26 4.50
C PHE A 137 -9.70 1.26 5.48
N LEU A 138 -10.93 0.85 5.19
CA LEU A 138 -11.67 -0.07 6.03
C LEU A 138 -11.36 -1.51 5.60
N GLY A 139 -10.37 -2.13 6.23
CA GLY A 139 -10.00 -3.53 5.99
C GLY A 139 -11.14 -4.54 6.15
N GLY A 140 -12.21 -4.23 6.90
CA GLY A 140 -13.43 -5.03 6.93
C GLY A 140 -14.21 -5.07 5.62
N LEU A 141 -14.03 -4.06 4.76
CA LEU A 141 -14.70 -3.95 3.46
C LEU A 141 -13.77 -4.26 2.29
N ASP A 142 -12.55 -4.70 2.59
CA ASP A 142 -11.53 -5.07 1.61
C ASP A 142 -12.06 -6.09 0.59
N GLU A 143 -11.91 -5.73 -0.70
CA GLU A 143 -12.36 -6.48 -1.87
C GLU A 143 -13.78 -7.08 -1.72
N SER A 144 -14.74 -6.28 -1.25
CA SER A 144 -16.13 -6.70 -1.06
C SER A 144 -17.03 -6.22 -2.19
N TYR A 145 -17.58 -7.16 -2.97
CA TYR A 145 -18.27 -6.89 -4.24
C TYR A 145 -19.80 -7.11 -4.18
N ASN A 146 -20.46 -6.57 -3.15
CA ASN A 146 -21.91 -6.70 -2.97
C ASN A 146 -22.52 -5.40 -2.44
N GLN A 147 -23.84 -5.24 -2.63
CA GLN A 147 -24.55 -3.99 -2.32
C GLN A 147 -24.43 -3.59 -0.85
N GLU A 148 -24.58 -4.54 0.06
CA GLU A 148 -24.49 -4.29 1.50
C GLU A 148 -23.09 -3.78 1.89
N ALA A 149 -22.03 -4.20 1.18
CA ALA A 149 -20.69 -3.68 1.40
C ALA A 149 -20.53 -2.26 0.83
N TYR A 150 -21.12 -1.97 -0.33
CA TYR A 150 -21.13 -0.63 -0.91
C TYR A 150 -21.87 0.37 0.00
N ASP A 151 -23.01 -0.04 0.54
CA ASP A 151 -23.78 0.78 1.48
C ASP A 151 -22.97 1.05 2.76
N ALA A 152 -22.25 0.05 3.27
CA ALA A 152 -21.33 0.23 4.39
C ALA A 152 -20.18 1.19 4.05
N MET A 153 -19.56 1.07 2.87
CA MET A 153 -18.49 1.98 2.43
C MET A 153 -18.99 3.44 2.37
N ILE A 154 -20.18 3.65 1.83
CA ILE A 154 -20.81 4.97 1.73
C ILE A 154 -21.12 5.52 3.13
N TYR A 155 -21.70 4.69 3.99
CA TYR A 155 -22.05 5.06 5.36
C TYR A 155 -20.83 5.51 6.16
N PHE A 156 -19.79 4.67 6.23
CA PHE A 156 -18.58 5.01 7.00
C PHE A 156 -17.83 6.19 6.40
N CYS A 157 -17.79 6.34 5.07
CA CYS A 157 -17.23 7.54 4.45
C CYS A 157 -17.97 8.80 4.91
N LYS A 158 -19.32 8.81 4.85
CA LYS A 158 -20.13 9.94 5.32
C LYS A 158 -19.89 10.26 6.79
N LEU A 159 -19.88 9.23 7.64
CA LEU A 159 -19.66 9.38 9.08
C LEU A 159 -18.26 9.94 9.37
N THR A 160 -17.25 9.43 8.69
CA THR A 160 -15.86 9.90 8.83
C THR A 160 -15.69 11.32 8.30
N ARG A 161 -16.33 11.69 7.18
CA ARG A 161 -16.35 13.07 6.67
C ARG A 161 -17.05 14.04 7.61
N LYS A 162 -18.08 13.60 8.34
CA LYS A 162 -18.73 14.40 9.38
C LYS A 162 -17.79 14.68 10.56
N GLY A 163 -16.95 13.72 10.94
CA GLY A 163 -16.01 13.87 12.06
C GLY A 163 -14.68 14.55 11.71
N LEU A 164 -14.04 14.16 10.61
CA LEU A 164 -12.71 14.65 10.20
C LEU A 164 -12.77 15.85 9.24
N GLY A 165 -13.89 16.04 8.55
CA GLY A 165 -14.00 16.95 7.40
C GLY A 165 -13.54 16.28 6.11
N LYS A 166 -14.24 16.57 5.01
CA LYS A 166 -14.01 15.95 3.69
C LYS A 166 -12.58 16.16 3.17
N ASP A 167 -12.01 17.33 3.37
CA ASP A 167 -10.71 17.70 2.80
C ASP A 167 -9.52 17.35 3.73
N TRP A 168 -9.78 16.69 4.86
CA TRP A 168 -8.74 16.37 5.84
C TRP A 168 -8.10 15.00 5.61
N PHE A 169 -8.82 14.08 4.98
CA PHE A 169 -8.36 12.73 4.69
C PHE A 169 -8.84 12.30 3.30
N GLN A 170 -8.31 11.18 2.82
CA GLN A 170 -8.81 10.49 1.65
C GLN A 170 -9.38 9.12 2.00
N TYR A 171 -10.52 8.81 1.42
CA TYR A 171 -11.15 7.51 1.58
C TYR A 171 -10.69 6.55 0.47
N ARG A 172 -10.04 5.45 0.89
CA ARG A 172 -9.46 4.44 0.01
C ARG A 172 -10.32 3.18 -0.06
N ILE A 173 -10.47 2.63 -1.26
CA ILE A 173 -10.99 1.28 -1.50
C ILE A 173 -10.03 0.47 -2.38
N ASP A 174 -10.05 -0.84 -2.17
CA ASP A 174 -9.17 -1.79 -2.86
C ASP A 174 -10.02 -2.84 -3.60
N GLY A 175 -9.65 -3.16 -4.85
CA GLY A 175 -10.28 -4.23 -5.62
C GLY A 175 -10.69 -3.85 -7.05
N GLY A 176 -11.07 -4.85 -7.84
CA GLY A 176 -11.39 -4.74 -9.27
C GLY A 176 -12.82 -4.29 -9.59
N TYR A 177 -13.34 -3.24 -8.93
CA TYR A 177 -14.74 -2.83 -9.07
C TYR A 177 -15.15 -2.53 -10.52
N ASN A 178 -16.36 -2.98 -10.88
CA ASN A 178 -16.93 -2.73 -12.20
C ASN A 178 -17.54 -1.31 -12.30
N SER A 179 -17.87 -0.88 -13.52
CA SER A 179 -18.42 0.47 -13.75
C SER A 179 -19.74 0.74 -13.01
N PRO A 180 -20.71 -0.19 -12.92
CA PRO A 180 -21.89 -0.02 -12.06
C PRO A 180 -21.56 0.28 -10.61
N ALA A 181 -20.70 -0.52 -9.97
CA ALA A 181 -20.29 -0.31 -8.58
C ALA A 181 -19.59 1.05 -8.41
N MET A 182 -18.65 1.37 -9.30
CA MET A 182 -17.94 2.65 -9.22
C MET A 182 -18.84 3.86 -9.48
N ARG A 183 -19.92 3.76 -10.26
CA ARG A 183 -20.92 4.84 -10.39
C ARG A 183 -21.63 5.14 -9.08
N GLN A 184 -21.77 4.15 -8.19
CA GLN A 184 -22.30 4.36 -6.85
C GLN A 184 -21.23 4.95 -5.91
N LEU A 185 -19.99 4.46 -6.00
CA LEU A 185 -18.94 4.73 -5.02
C LEU A 185 -18.12 6.00 -5.27
N TYR A 186 -17.95 6.44 -6.52
CA TYR A 186 -16.95 7.48 -6.87
C TYR A 186 -17.12 8.82 -6.14
N LYS A 187 -18.34 9.15 -5.68
CA LYS A 187 -18.62 10.38 -4.91
C LYS A 187 -18.05 10.33 -3.47
N TYR A 188 -17.70 9.13 -3.02
CA TYR A 188 -17.26 8.83 -1.65
C TYR A 188 -15.82 8.30 -1.60
N VAL A 189 -15.22 8.01 -2.74
CA VAL A 189 -13.89 7.42 -2.85
C VAL A 189 -12.95 8.45 -3.44
N ASP A 190 -11.85 8.69 -2.75
CA ASP A 190 -10.81 9.61 -3.21
C ASP A 190 -9.63 8.83 -3.82
N LEU A 191 -9.37 7.61 -3.34
CA LEU A 191 -8.32 6.71 -3.82
C LEU A 191 -8.87 5.31 -4.10
N TRP A 192 -8.70 4.84 -5.35
CA TRP A 192 -9.05 3.48 -5.76
C TRP A 192 -7.79 2.70 -6.12
N VAL A 193 -7.45 1.68 -5.32
CA VAL A 193 -6.32 0.79 -5.57
C VAL A 193 -6.86 -0.49 -6.23
N CYS A 194 -6.66 -0.62 -7.54
CA CYS A 194 -7.28 -1.68 -8.34
C CYS A 194 -6.28 -2.81 -8.65
N HIS A 195 -6.71 -4.06 -8.51
CA HIS A 195 -5.90 -5.18 -8.98
C HIS A 195 -5.75 -5.09 -10.51
N THR A 196 -4.57 -5.44 -11.03
CA THR A 196 -4.25 -5.53 -12.46
C THR A 196 -5.28 -6.34 -13.26
N ALA A 197 -5.73 -7.49 -12.74
CA ALA A 197 -6.85 -8.28 -13.26
C ALA A 197 -8.16 -7.51 -13.51
N GLY A 198 -8.49 -6.56 -12.63
CA GLY A 198 -9.71 -5.74 -12.73
C GLY A 198 -9.50 -4.40 -13.43
N TRP A 199 -8.27 -4.13 -13.90
CA TRP A 199 -7.91 -2.86 -14.50
C TRP A 199 -8.43 -2.77 -15.93
N HIS A 200 -8.97 -1.60 -16.28
CA HIS A 200 -9.36 -1.30 -17.65
C HIS A 200 -9.13 0.20 -17.90
N GLN A 201 -8.24 0.54 -18.83
CA GLN A 201 -7.71 1.91 -18.94
C GLN A 201 -8.79 2.98 -19.16
N PRO A 202 -9.74 2.82 -20.12
CA PRO A 202 -10.84 3.77 -20.28
C PRO A 202 -11.70 3.95 -19.01
N LYS A 203 -11.87 2.87 -18.23
CA LYS A 203 -12.63 2.91 -16.97
C LYS A 203 -11.88 3.77 -15.94
N MET A 204 -10.57 3.56 -15.79
CA MET A 204 -9.75 4.33 -14.86
C MET A 204 -9.70 5.81 -15.24
N LEU A 205 -9.51 6.13 -16.52
CA LEU A 205 -9.52 7.51 -17.01
C LEU A 205 -10.85 8.21 -16.74
N ASN A 206 -11.98 7.54 -16.99
CA ASN A 206 -13.32 8.08 -16.71
C ASN A 206 -13.52 8.43 -15.23
N PHE A 207 -13.05 7.60 -14.30
CA PHE A 207 -13.21 7.90 -12.86
C PHE A 207 -12.17 8.90 -12.33
N ARG A 208 -10.96 8.95 -12.91
CA ARG A 208 -10.02 10.06 -12.65
C ARG A 208 -10.56 11.40 -13.07
N GLY A 209 -11.23 11.48 -14.24
CA GLY A 209 -11.93 12.68 -14.67
C GLY A 209 -13.05 13.12 -13.72
N LYS A 210 -13.44 12.27 -12.76
CA LYS A 210 -14.42 12.55 -11.70
C LYS A 210 -13.79 12.76 -10.32
N GLY A 211 -12.47 12.92 -10.26
CA GLY A 211 -11.72 13.21 -9.04
C GLY A 211 -11.22 11.98 -8.26
N VAL A 212 -11.34 10.76 -8.80
CA VAL A 212 -10.83 9.55 -8.13
C VAL A 212 -9.39 9.28 -8.54
N GLU A 213 -8.45 9.35 -7.59
CA GLU A 213 -7.08 8.88 -7.82
C GLU A 213 -7.09 7.36 -7.99
N THR A 214 -6.38 6.82 -8.99
CA THR A 214 -6.32 5.36 -9.22
C THR A 214 -4.90 4.85 -9.11
N TRP A 215 -4.69 3.80 -8.33
CA TRP A 215 -3.42 3.07 -8.24
C TRP A 215 -3.63 1.63 -8.69
N PHE A 216 -2.56 0.95 -9.12
CA PHE A 216 -2.62 -0.49 -9.42
C PHE A 216 -1.81 -1.32 -8.42
N TYR A 217 -2.17 -2.60 -8.30
CA TYR A 217 -1.39 -3.65 -7.63
C TYR A 217 -1.63 -4.99 -8.31
N GLY A 218 -0.78 -5.97 -8.03
CA GLY A 218 -0.85 -7.30 -8.63
C GLY A 218 -0.03 -7.41 -9.92
N PRO A 219 0.19 -8.63 -10.44
CA PRO A 219 1.20 -8.95 -11.46
C PRO A 219 1.05 -8.17 -12.77
N MET A 220 2.17 -7.63 -13.29
CA MET A 220 2.23 -7.00 -14.62
C MET A 220 2.51 -8.00 -15.72
N VAL A 221 3.33 -9.03 -15.44
CA VAL A 221 3.65 -10.09 -16.40
C VAL A 221 3.22 -11.42 -15.80
N TYR A 222 2.79 -12.36 -16.66
CA TYR A 222 2.27 -13.66 -16.26
C TYR A 222 1.03 -13.60 -15.36
N GLU A 223 0.26 -12.50 -15.45
CA GLU A 223 -1.05 -12.44 -14.82
C GLU A 223 -1.99 -13.50 -15.44
N ARG A 224 -2.74 -14.17 -14.58
CA ARG A 224 -3.74 -15.17 -14.93
C ARG A 224 -4.83 -15.16 -13.87
N GLN A 225 -6.02 -15.65 -14.20
CA GLN A 225 -7.10 -15.76 -13.21
C GLN A 225 -6.67 -16.48 -11.91
N ALA A 226 -5.76 -17.45 -12.00
CA ALA A 226 -5.25 -18.17 -10.84
C ALA A 226 -4.42 -17.30 -9.87
N ASN A 227 -3.93 -16.13 -10.28
CA ASN A 227 -3.17 -15.20 -9.43
C ASN A 227 -3.83 -13.84 -9.26
N SER A 228 -5.12 -13.71 -9.60
CA SER A 228 -5.89 -12.46 -9.46
C SER A 228 -6.23 -12.07 -8.01
N GLY A 229 -5.71 -12.82 -7.03
CA GLY A 229 -5.74 -12.47 -5.60
C GLY A 229 -4.33 -12.27 -5.03
N CYS A 230 -3.32 -12.14 -5.90
CA CYS A 230 -1.95 -11.91 -5.50
C CYS A 230 -1.70 -10.41 -5.38
N GLY A 231 -1.54 -9.93 -4.14
CA GLY A 231 -1.22 -8.53 -3.84
C GLY A 231 0.16 -8.07 -4.34
N SER A 232 0.97 -8.98 -4.86
CA SER A 232 2.38 -8.75 -5.21
C SER A 232 2.64 -8.84 -6.70
N ASN A 233 3.51 -7.94 -7.17
CA ASN A 233 4.00 -7.83 -8.53
C ASN A 233 5.33 -8.55 -8.79
N THR A 234 5.97 -9.01 -7.72
CA THR A 234 7.42 -9.19 -7.69
C THR A 234 7.79 -10.63 -7.36
N PHE A 235 7.69 -11.54 -8.33
CA PHE A 235 8.09 -12.95 -8.13
C PHE A 235 9.60 -13.14 -8.39
N THR A 236 10.19 -14.14 -7.75
CA THR A 236 11.62 -14.47 -7.91
C THR A 236 11.94 -15.07 -9.27
N ASP A 237 10.99 -15.80 -9.87
CA ASP A 237 11.18 -16.50 -11.14
C ASP A 237 11.11 -15.56 -12.36
N LEU A 238 10.82 -14.27 -12.15
CA LEU A 238 10.69 -13.27 -13.20
C LEU A 238 11.98 -12.47 -13.39
N ASP A 239 12.18 -11.97 -14.60
CA ASP A 239 13.28 -11.05 -14.89
C ASP A 239 13.17 -9.75 -14.08
N LEU A 240 14.30 -9.05 -13.92
CA LEU A 240 14.35 -7.82 -13.13
C LEU A 240 13.68 -6.62 -13.82
N LEU A 241 13.45 -6.67 -15.14
CA LEU A 241 12.70 -5.62 -15.85
C LEU A 241 11.25 -5.58 -15.38
N VAL A 242 10.67 -6.70 -14.91
CA VAL A 242 9.35 -6.66 -14.26
C VAL A 242 9.31 -5.69 -13.08
N ASN A 243 10.35 -5.65 -12.26
CA ASN A 243 10.41 -4.74 -11.13
C ASN A 243 10.73 -3.31 -11.58
N ARG A 244 11.65 -3.13 -12.53
CA ARG A 244 11.97 -1.82 -13.11
C ARG A 244 10.77 -1.20 -13.85
N GLY A 245 9.97 -2.03 -14.51
CA GLY A 245 8.81 -1.63 -15.30
C GLY A 245 7.70 -0.97 -14.49
N ILE A 246 7.66 -1.18 -13.18
CA ILE A 246 6.65 -0.58 -12.29
C ILE A 246 6.59 0.95 -12.48
N GLY A 247 7.74 1.63 -12.49
CA GLY A 247 7.78 3.09 -12.67
C GLY A 247 7.36 3.53 -14.07
N TRP A 248 7.75 2.78 -15.11
CA TRP A 248 7.40 3.08 -16.50
C TRP A 248 5.91 2.90 -16.77
N VAL A 249 5.33 1.82 -16.23
CA VAL A 249 3.89 1.53 -16.31
C VAL A 249 3.10 2.55 -15.49
N ALA A 250 3.57 2.91 -14.29
CA ALA A 250 2.98 4.00 -13.50
C ALA A 250 2.96 5.33 -14.26
N TRP A 251 4.04 5.66 -14.98
CA TRP A 251 4.08 6.82 -15.87
C TRP A 251 3.06 6.71 -16.99
N LYS A 252 3.12 5.66 -17.81
CA LYS A 252 2.22 5.44 -18.96
C LYS A 252 0.75 5.54 -18.57
N HIS A 253 0.41 4.95 -17.43
CA HIS A 253 -0.96 4.90 -16.95
C HIS A 253 -1.34 6.09 -16.06
N ARG A 254 -0.43 7.04 -15.77
CA ARG A 254 -0.64 8.15 -14.83
C ARG A 254 -1.26 7.66 -13.51
N SER A 255 -0.62 6.66 -12.92
CA SER A 255 -1.15 5.91 -11.79
C SER A 255 -0.09 5.76 -10.71
N GLY A 256 -0.51 5.72 -9.44
CA GLY A 256 0.35 5.18 -8.40
C GLY A 256 0.42 3.65 -8.46
N TYR A 257 1.30 3.09 -7.64
CA TYR A 257 1.50 1.65 -7.50
C TYR A 257 1.47 1.26 -6.01
N CYS A 258 0.83 0.14 -5.71
CA CYS A 258 0.80 -0.46 -4.38
C CYS A 258 1.37 -1.88 -4.42
N GLN A 259 2.31 -2.15 -3.51
CA GLN A 259 2.78 -3.50 -3.19
C GLN A 259 2.26 -3.84 -1.79
N PHE A 260 1.42 -4.87 -1.67
CA PHE A 260 0.79 -5.19 -0.38
C PHE A 260 1.81 -5.65 0.67
N GLU A 261 2.81 -6.44 0.25
CA GLU A 261 3.83 -6.99 1.13
C GLU A 261 5.24 -6.88 0.57
N PHE A 262 6.23 -6.74 1.47
CA PHE A 262 7.64 -6.64 1.09
C PHE A 262 8.59 -7.50 1.95
N ASP A 263 8.13 -8.11 3.05
CA ASP A 263 8.90 -9.09 3.85
C ASP A 263 8.11 -10.38 4.11
N PHE A 264 7.16 -10.68 3.21
CA PHE A 264 6.11 -11.66 3.44
C PHE A 264 6.64 -13.07 3.56
N TYR A 265 6.15 -13.77 4.56
CA TYR A 265 6.35 -15.20 4.71
C TYR A 265 5.15 -15.78 5.44
N MET A 266 4.42 -16.68 4.79
CA MET A 266 3.29 -17.36 5.38
C MET A 266 3.21 -18.82 4.93
N TRP A 267 3.35 -19.71 5.90
CA TRP A 267 3.10 -21.14 5.75
C TRP A 267 1.88 -21.50 6.60
N ARG A 268 0.71 -21.62 5.98
CA ARG A 268 -0.46 -22.25 6.62
C ARG A 268 -0.46 -23.73 6.29
N VAL A 269 0.27 -24.54 7.06
CA VAL A 269 0.13 -26.00 7.00
C VAL A 269 -1.11 -26.35 7.82
N PRO A 270 -2.13 -27.04 7.26
CA PRO A 270 -3.35 -27.41 8.00
C PRO A 270 -3.08 -28.20 9.30
N GLU A 271 -1.95 -28.90 9.38
CA GLU A 271 -1.63 -29.85 10.45
C GLU A 271 -0.79 -29.26 11.60
N ARG A 272 -0.33 -28.00 11.52
CA ARG A 272 0.56 -27.41 12.56
C ARG A 272 0.12 -26.03 13.01
N ARG A 273 -1.15 -25.91 13.38
CA ARG A 273 -1.80 -24.65 13.80
C ARG A 273 -1.18 -23.99 15.05
N ASN A 274 -0.39 -24.72 15.85
CA ASN A 274 0.06 -24.28 17.19
C ASN A 274 1.56 -24.40 17.47
N ARG A 275 2.44 -24.40 16.46
CA ARG A 275 3.86 -24.19 16.72
C ARG A 275 4.37 -23.00 15.93
N PRO A 276 4.85 -21.91 16.59
CA PRO A 276 5.79 -21.03 15.95
C PRO A 276 7.02 -21.89 15.70
N THR A 277 7.09 -22.58 14.56
CA THR A 277 8.37 -23.10 14.10
C THR A 277 9.31 -21.91 14.16
N LYS A 278 10.50 -22.09 14.74
CA LYS A 278 11.60 -21.12 14.75
C LYS A 278 12.01 -20.85 13.28
N ALA A 279 11.13 -20.20 12.53
CA ALA A 279 11.12 -20.00 11.09
C ALA A 279 11.87 -18.71 10.76
N TRP A 280 12.96 -18.48 11.50
CA TRP A 280 13.70 -17.23 11.47
C TRP A 280 14.37 -16.98 10.11
N ASP A 281 14.26 -17.92 9.17
CA ASP A 281 15.12 -17.86 8.01
C ASP A 281 14.67 -18.60 6.74
N LYS A 282 13.51 -19.25 6.74
CA LYS A 282 13.01 -19.87 5.51
C LYS A 282 12.79 -18.88 4.36
N ARG A 283 12.78 -17.57 4.62
CA ARG A 283 12.79 -16.55 3.55
C ARG A 283 14.02 -16.64 2.67
N TRP A 284 15.17 -17.01 3.23
CA TRP A 284 16.44 -17.10 2.51
C TRP A 284 16.62 -18.44 1.79
N THR A 285 16.06 -19.51 2.34
CA THR A 285 16.27 -20.87 1.86
C THR A 285 15.06 -21.46 1.12
N GLU A 286 13.87 -20.86 1.24
CA GLU A 286 12.64 -21.31 0.60
C GLU A 286 12.06 -20.22 -0.30
N ALA A 287 12.19 -20.43 -1.61
CA ALA A 287 11.63 -19.52 -2.61
C ALA A 287 10.09 -19.46 -2.50
N GLN A 288 9.43 -20.56 -2.15
CA GLN A 288 7.99 -20.62 -1.93
C GLN A 288 7.60 -20.09 -0.54
N ASN A 289 7.58 -18.77 -0.42
CA ASN A 289 7.35 -18.07 0.83
C ASN A 289 5.86 -17.95 1.22
N CYS A 290 4.94 -18.28 0.31
CA CYS A 290 3.50 -18.16 0.52
C CYS A 290 2.77 -19.45 0.08
N ARG A 291 2.04 -20.08 1.00
CA ARG A 291 1.11 -21.19 0.70
C ARG A 291 -0.25 -20.91 1.34
N TYR A 292 -1.27 -20.64 0.50
CA TYR A 292 -2.66 -20.44 0.91
C TYR A 292 -3.49 -21.73 0.71
N GLY A 293 -4.11 -22.22 1.78
CA GLY A 293 -5.20 -23.20 1.70
C GLY A 293 -4.86 -24.50 0.95
N LYS A 294 -5.90 -25.15 0.39
CA LYS A 294 -5.79 -26.43 -0.35
C LYS A 294 -5.31 -26.27 -1.80
N LYS A 295 -5.32 -25.06 -2.35
CA LYS A 295 -4.81 -24.73 -3.69
C LYS A 295 -3.70 -23.71 -3.52
N PRO A 296 -2.43 -24.12 -3.41
CA PRO A 296 -1.35 -23.18 -3.18
C PRO A 296 -1.30 -22.17 -4.34
N ASN A 297 -1.36 -20.88 -4.02
CA ASN A 297 -0.88 -19.84 -4.95
C ASN A 297 0.65 -19.95 -4.97
N GLU A 298 1.17 -20.73 -5.92
CA GLU A 298 2.58 -21.10 -6.06
C GLU A 298 3.35 -20.02 -6.84
N PHE A 299 3.69 -18.91 -6.17
CA PHE A 299 4.60 -17.93 -6.75
C PHE A 299 5.77 -17.68 -5.81
N ASN A 300 6.97 -18.00 -6.28
CA ASN A 300 8.15 -17.86 -5.46
C ASN A 300 8.44 -16.39 -5.19
N GLY A 301 8.77 -16.06 -3.96
CA GLY A 301 9.13 -14.72 -3.52
C GLY A 301 8.01 -13.69 -3.59
N SER A 302 6.74 -14.10 -3.72
CA SER A 302 5.59 -13.19 -3.73
C SER A 302 5.55 -12.35 -2.45
N GLY A 303 5.63 -11.03 -2.57
CA GLY A 303 5.65 -10.13 -1.42
C GLY A 303 6.94 -10.15 -0.60
N LEU A 304 8.02 -10.76 -1.13
CA LEU A 304 9.31 -10.86 -0.47
C LEU A 304 10.36 -10.05 -1.24
N LEU A 305 10.52 -8.78 -0.89
CA LEU A 305 11.49 -7.84 -1.48
C LEU A 305 12.64 -7.49 -0.52
N ILE A 306 12.38 -7.65 0.77
CA ILE A 306 13.28 -7.41 1.88
C ILE A 306 13.41 -8.69 2.69
N TYR A 307 14.64 -9.11 2.89
CA TYR A 307 15.00 -10.26 3.71
C TYR A 307 15.42 -9.77 5.10
N ARG A 308 15.30 -10.63 6.11
CA ARG A 308 15.73 -10.29 7.47
C ARG A 308 17.20 -10.66 7.66
N GLY A 309 17.96 -9.85 8.37
CA GLY A 309 19.42 -9.94 8.39
C GLY A 309 20.02 -11.01 9.31
N GLU A 310 19.22 -11.82 10.02
CA GLU A 310 19.72 -12.78 11.02
C GLU A 310 20.76 -13.76 10.45
N LEU A 311 20.52 -14.34 9.27
CA LEU A 311 21.52 -15.20 8.60
C LEU A 311 22.80 -14.50 8.21
N MET A 312 22.71 -13.21 7.91
CA MET A 312 23.84 -12.40 7.47
C MET A 312 24.64 -11.85 8.66
N GLY A 313 24.37 -12.34 9.88
CA GLY A 313 24.97 -11.82 11.11
C GLY A 313 24.52 -10.39 11.45
N LYS A 314 23.38 -9.94 10.92
CA LYS A 314 22.85 -8.57 11.10
C LYS A 314 21.42 -8.61 11.67
N PRO A 315 21.24 -9.07 12.93
CA PRO A 315 19.91 -9.23 13.52
C PRO A 315 19.11 -7.92 13.51
N GLY A 316 17.83 -8.01 13.12
CA GLY A 316 16.95 -6.85 13.00
C GLY A 316 17.36 -5.83 11.93
N HIS A 317 18.30 -6.16 11.02
CA HIS A 317 18.63 -5.32 9.88
C HIS A 317 17.91 -5.83 8.61
N PRO A 318 17.10 -5.01 7.94
CA PRO A 318 16.49 -5.37 6.66
C PRO A 318 17.53 -5.41 5.53
N ILE A 319 17.53 -6.49 4.76
CA ILE A 319 18.39 -6.68 3.58
C ILE A 319 17.56 -6.53 2.31
N ALA A 320 17.81 -5.46 1.55
CA ALA A 320 17.14 -5.22 0.28
C ALA A 320 17.55 -6.26 -0.78
N GLY A 321 16.58 -6.99 -1.32
CA GLY A 321 16.79 -7.93 -2.41
C GLY A 321 17.07 -7.23 -3.74
N VAL A 322 17.60 -7.98 -4.72
CA VAL A 322 17.89 -7.46 -6.06
C VAL A 322 16.64 -6.94 -6.78
N ARG A 323 15.48 -7.58 -6.56
CA ARG A 323 14.17 -7.15 -7.08
C ARG A 323 13.78 -5.75 -6.56
N LEU A 324 14.01 -5.47 -5.28
CA LEU A 324 13.76 -4.14 -4.70
C LEU A 324 14.70 -3.07 -5.28
N LYS A 325 15.96 -3.43 -5.56
CA LYS A 325 16.90 -2.52 -6.22
C LYS A 325 16.48 -2.21 -7.67
N ALA A 326 15.98 -3.21 -8.40
CA ALA A 326 15.42 -3.02 -9.73
C ALA A 326 14.15 -2.15 -9.71
N GLN A 327 13.26 -2.37 -8.74
CA GLN A 327 12.10 -1.51 -8.51
C GLN A 327 12.51 -0.05 -8.23
N ARG A 328 13.50 0.17 -7.34
CA ARG A 328 14.05 1.51 -7.09
C ARG A 328 14.53 2.17 -8.37
N ARG A 329 15.25 1.45 -9.24
CA ARG A 329 15.71 1.98 -10.53
C ARG A 329 14.53 2.40 -11.42
N GLY A 330 13.47 1.59 -11.48
CA GLY A 330 12.24 1.94 -12.17
C GLY A 330 11.56 3.22 -11.66
N ILE A 331 11.52 3.39 -10.34
CA ILE A 331 10.95 4.60 -9.71
C ILE A 331 11.86 5.82 -9.94
N GLN A 332 13.18 5.64 -9.99
CA GLN A 332 14.09 6.70 -10.41
C GLN A 332 13.89 7.10 -11.87
N ASP A 333 13.64 6.14 -12.76
CA ASP A 333 13.30 6.44 -14.16
C ASP A 333 12.01 7.29 -14.24
N TYR A 334 11.00 6.98 -13.43
CA TYR A 334 9.79 7.81 -13.31
C TYR A 334 10.10 9.26 -12.91
N GLU A 335 11.03 9.47 -11.98
CA GLU A 335 11.41 10.82 -11.57
C GLU A 335 12.09 11.61 -12.69
N TYR A 336 12.87 10.96 -13.56
CA TYR A 336 13.41 11.63 -14.76
C TYR A 336 12.30 12.03 -15.73
N PHE A 337 11.29 11.17 -15.94
CA PHE A 337 10.12 11.52 -16.74
C PHE A 337 9.35 12.70 -16.14
N TRP A 338 9.21 12.71 -14.81
CA TRP A 338 8.60 13.83 -14.11
C TRP A 338 9.40 15.11 -14.31
N LEU A 339 10.74 15.09 -14.16
CA LEU A 339 11.59 16.26 -14.41
C LEU A 339 11.49 16.76 -15.85
N LEU A 340 11.44 15.87 -16.85
CA LEU A 340 11.18 16.27 -18.24
C LEU A 340 9.85 17.00 -18.38
N ARG A 341 8.78 16.49 -17.74
CA ARG A 341 7.48 17.15 -17.75
C ARG A 341 7.51 18.52 -17.09
N GLU A 342 8.16 18.66 -15.94
CA GLU A 342 8.33 19.95 -15.27
C GLU A 342 9.12 20.94 -16.15
N ALA A 343 10.03 20.45 -17.00
CA ALA A 343 10.74 21.23 -18.00
C ALA A 343 9.94 21.49 -19.30
N GLY A 344 8.64 21.18 -19.33
CA GLY A 344 7.77 21.37 -20.50
C GLY A 344 7.90 20.31 -21.60
N LYS A 345 8.65 19.22 -21.34
CA LYS A 345 8.92 18.12 -22.29
C LYS A 345 8.18 16.83 -21.93
N GLY A 346 6.95 16.95 -21.46
CA GLY A 346 6.12 15.81 -21.05
C GLY A 346 5.85 14.81 -22.17
N ASP A 347 5.63 15.31 -23.39
CA ASP A 347 5.37 14.47 -24.56
C ASP A 347 6.60 13.62 -24.94
N GLN A 348 7.81 14.17 -24.80
CA GLN A 348 9.06 13.42 -24.98
C GLN A 348 9.15 12.27 -23.97
N ALA A 349 8.79 12.50 -22.70
CA ALA A 349 8.78 11.43 -21.70
C ALA A 349 7.77 10.33 -22.07
N ASP A 350 6.59 10.70 -22.61
CA ASP A 350 5.61 9.74 -23.10
C ASP A 350 6.12 8.93 -24.28
N GLU A 351 6.79 9.55 -25.25
CA GLU A 351 7.41 8.87 -26.39
C GLU A 351 8.46 7.85 -25.93
N LEU A 352 9.35 8.25 -25.01
CA LEU A 352 10.37 7.37 -24.43
C LEU A 352 9.72 6.15 -23.76
N VAL A 353 8.70 6.36 -22.93
CA VAL A 353 7.99 5.27 -22.25
C VAL A 353 7.24 4.37 -23.24
N ASN A 354 6.57 4.94 -24.23
CA ASN A 354 5.84 4.19 -25.26
C ASN A 354 6.77 3.39 -26.17
N SER A 355 8.03 3.79 -26.33
CA SER A 355 9.04 3.03 -27.07
C SER A 355 9.49 1.74 -26.36
N ILE A 356 9.26 1.65 -25.04
CA ILE A 356 9.63 0.50 -24.19
C ILE A 356 8.41 -0.33 -23.82
N VAL A 357 7.36 0.31 -23.27
CA VAL A 357 6.12 -0.33 -22.84
C VAL A 357 5.14 -0.28 -24.01
N LEU A 358 5.11 -1.37 -24.78
CA LEU A 358 4.46 -1.45 -26.08
C LEU A 358 2.94 -1.58 -25.95
N VAL A 359 2.47 -2.36 -24.96
CA VAL A 359 1.04 -2.57 -24.71
C VAL A 359 0.72 -2.41 -23.21
N PRO A 360 -0.55 -2.15 -22.83
CA PRO A 360 -0.96 -2.16 -21.44
C PRO A 360 -0.67 -3.52 -20.75
N PRO A 361 -0.07 -3.57 -19.55
CA PRO A 361 0.21 -4.82 -18.84
C PRO A 361 -1.00 -5.47 -18.16
N PHE A 362 -2.17 -4.85 -18.22
CA PHE A 362 -3.26 -5.14 -17.30
C PHE A 362 -4.52 -5.66 -18.00
N GLY A 363 -5.43 -6.22 -17.21
CA GLY A 363 -6.72 -6.70 -17.67
C GLY A 363 -6.68 -8.13 -18.22
N ALA A 364 -7.84 -8.77 -18.29
CA ALA A 364 -7.99 -10.14 -18.77
C ALA A 364 -7.51 -10.32 -20.21
N GLU A 365 -7.57 -9.26 -21.02
CA GLU A 365 -7.09 -9.20 -22.40
C GLU A 365 -5.56 -9.34 -22.51
N ASN A 366 -4.81 -9.01 -21.46
CA ASN A 366 -3.34 -9.12 -21.42
C ASN A 366 -2.86 -10.28 -20.53
N TYR A 367 -3.77 -11.14 -20.06
CA TYR A 367 -3.38 -12.32 -19.32
C TYR A 367 -2.40 -13.18 -20.10
N ARG A 368 -1.33 -13.58 -19.42
CA ARG A 368 -0.23 -14.38 -19.97
C ARG A 368 0.51 -13.74 -21.14
N ASN A 369 0.32 -12.44 -21.42
CA ASN A 369 1.10 -11.75 -22.44
C ASN A 369 2.50 -11.44 -21.87
N PRO A 370 3.58 -12.08 -22.36
CA PRO A 370 4.92 -11.72 -21.93
C PRO A 370 5.41 -10.46 -22.65
N ASN A 371 4.87 -10.13 -23.82
CA ASN A 371 5.38 -9.11 -24.74
C ASN A 371 4.78 -7.72 -24.47
N ILE A 372 4.73 -7.35 -23.19
CA ILE A 372 4.22 -6.06 -22.74
C ILE A 372 5.21 -4.94 -23.03
N TRP A 373 6.50 -5.27 -22.94
CA TRP A 373 7.60 -4.36 -23.17
C TRP A 373 8.75 -5.05 -23.88
N LYS A 374 9.74 -4.26 -24.28
CA LYS A 374 11.01 -4.78 -24.79
C LYS A 374 11.78 -5.51 -23.69
N HIS A 375 12.18 -6.74 -23.95
CA HIS A 375 12.94 -7.60 -23.02
C HIS A 375 14.46 -7.44 -23.15
N ASP A 376 14.91 -6.22 -23.43
CA ASP A 376 16.31 -5.88 -23.63
C ASP A 376 16.71 -4.76 -22.64
N PRO A 377 17.47 -5.07 -21.58
CA PRO A 377 17.89 -4.09 -20.58
C PRO A 377 18.68 -2.90 -21.15
N GLU A 378 19.40 -3.09 -22.26
CA GLU A 378 20.20 -2.02 -22.88
C GLU A 378 19.29 -0.97 -23.50
N GLN A 379 18.15 -1.37 -24.07
CA GLN A 379 17.16 -0.43 -24.61
C GLN A 379 16.50 0.41 -23.52
N TRP A 380 16.21 -0.18 -22.35
CA TRP A 380 15.69 0.59 -21.20
C TRP A 380 16.71 1.61 -20.72
N GLU A 381 17.99 1.25 -20.71
CA GLU A 381 19.05 2.16 -20.32
C GLU A 381 19.29 3.27 -21.34
N ALA A 382 19.27 2.94 -22.63
CA ALA A 382 19.37 3.92 -23.70
C ALA A 382 18.23 4.96 -23.64
N MET A 383 17.00 4.53 -23.33
CA MET A 383 15.87 5.45 -23.16
C MET A 383 15.97 6.27 -21.87
N ARG A 384 16.46 5.67 -20.77
CA ARG A 384 16.73 6.42 -19.53
C ARG A 384 17.75 7.54 -19.74
N ILE A 385 18.83 7.30 -20.51
CA ILE A 385 19.85 8.31 -20.78
C ILE A 385 19.31 9.50 -21.59
N LYS A 386 18.26 9.28 -22.40
CA LYS A 386 17.58 10.33 -23.15
C LYS A 386 16.58 11.15 -22.32
N ALA A 387 16.19 10.65 -21.15
CA ALA A 387 15.33 11.34 -20.20
C ALA A 387 16.15 12.23 -19.26
#